data_AF-A0A6J6JKR0-F1
#
_entry.id   AF-A0A6J6JKR0-F1
#
_cell.length_a   1.000
_cell.length_b   1.000
_cell.length_c   1.000
_cell.angle_alpha   90.00
_cell.angle_beta   90.00
_cell.angle_gamma   90.00
#
_symmetry.space_group_name_H-M   'P 1'
#
loop_
_entity.id
_entity.type
_entity.pdbx_description
1 polymer ?
#
loop_
_entity_poly.entity_id
_entity_poly.type
_entity_poly.pdbx_seq_one_letter_code
_entity_poly.pdbx_strand_id
1 'polypeptide(L)' 'MVTEGEQVVVGNVGSNDEVAYEVLCRRHHMRGVTARNSRAGHISSDPLPFNEL' A
#
# COMPACT_ATOMS: atom_id res chain seq x y z
N MET A 1 -9.81 -1.79 -3.12
CA MET A 1 -10.51 -2.78 -2.28
C MET A 1 -9.76 -2.79 -0.97
N VAL A 2 -10.45 -2.96 0.16
CA VAL A 2 -9.86 -2.95 1.50
C VAL A 2 -10.25 -4.25 2.18
N THR A 3 -9.30 -4.90 2.84
CA THR A 3 -9.51 -6.11 3.65
C THR A 3 -9.67 -5.79 5.12
N GLU A 4 -10.23 -6.72 5.90
CA GLU A 4 -10.36 -6.56 7.35
C GLU A 4 -8.97 -6.33 7.99
N GLY A 5 -8.85 -5.28 8.80
CA GLY A 5 -7.59 -4.92 9.48
C GLY A 5 -6.60 -4.08 8.67
N GLU A 6 -6.87 -3.81 7.39
CA GLU A 6 -5.98 -2.98 6.54
C GLU A 6 -6.15 -1.47 6.77
N GLN A 7 -7.25 -1.05 7.40
CA GLN A 7 -7.57 0.35 7.57
C GLN A 7 -6.81 0.97 8.76
N VAL A 8 -6.03 2.01 8.49
CA VAL A 8 -5.40 2.86 9.51
C VAL A 8 -6.27 4.10 9.74
N VAL A 9 -6.58 4.38 11.01
CA VAL A 9 -7.43 5.51 11.43
C VAL A 9 -6.58 6.67 11.90
N VAL A 10 -7.06 7.90 11.66
CA VAL A 10 -6.43 9.12 12.19
C VAL A 10 -6.36 9.05 13.72
N GLY A 11 -5.17 9.28 14.27
CA GLY A 11 -4.91 9.19 15.71
C GLY A 11 -4.38 7.84 16.19
N ASN A 12 -4.31 6.81 15.31
CA ASN A 12 -3.62 5.55 15.61
C ASN A 12 -2.09 5.69 15.44
N VAL A 13 -1.49 6.63 16.17
CA VAL A 13 -0.05 6.97 16.11
C VAL A 13 0.72 6.47 17.34
N GLY A 14 0.03 5.81 18.27
CA GLY A 14 0.62 5.27 19.51
C GLY A 14 1.22 3.87 19.36
N SER A 15 0.97 3.19 18.23
CA SER A 15 1.60 1.93 17.90
C SER A 15 3.01 2.19 17.36
N ASN A 16 4.03 1.55 17.95
CA ASN A 16 5.41 1.54 17.41
C ASN A 16 5.56 0.63 16.17
N ASP A 17 4.44 0.25 15.54
CA ASP A 17 4.43 -0.64 14.38
C ASP A 17 4.82 0.14 13.12
N GLU A 18 5.64 -0.48 12.28
CA GLU A 18 5.98 0.05 10.97
C GLU A 18 4.82 -0.16 10.00
N VAL A 19 4.20 0.94 9.55
CA VAL A 19 3.07 0.92 8.62
C VAL A 19 3.57 1.16 7.19
N ALA A 20 3.24 0.25 6.28
CA ALA A 20 3.51 0.38 4.86
C ALA A 20 2.24 0.13 4.03
N TYR A 21 2.16 0.82 2.88
CA TYR A 21 1.06 0.68 1.94
C TYR A 21 1.57 0.04 0.64
N GLU A 22 0.78 -0.82 0.02
CA GLU A 22 1.08 -1.40 -1.29
C GLU A 22 -0.07 -1.18 -2.28
N VAL A 23 0.27 -1.12 -3.57
CA VAL A 23 -0.70 -0.93 -4.66
C VAL A 23 -0.83 -2.22 -5.45
N LEU A 24 -2.05 -2.78 -5.49
CA LEU A 24 -2.34 -4.03 -6.17
C LEU A 24 -3.43 -3.84 -7.24
N CYS A 25 -3.28 -4.53 -8.38
CA CYS A 25 -4.39 -4.64 -9.32
C CYS A 25 -5.51 -5.51 -8.71
N ARG A 26 -6.75 -5.35 -9.21
CA ARG A 26 -7.92 -6.10 -8.70
C ARG A 26 -7.66 -7.61 -8.61
N ARG A 27 -6.97 -8.19 -9.61
CA ARG A 27 -6.68 -9.62 -9.65
C ARG A 27 -5.75 -10.07 -8.50
N HIS A 28 -4.70 -9.31 -8.22
CA HIS A 28 -3.73 -9.67 -7.18
C HIS A 28 -4.31 -9.45 -5.79
N HIS A 29 -5.05 -8.36 -5.60
CA HIS A 29 -5.80 -8.13 -4.37
C HIS A 29 -6.76 -9.30 -4.06
N MET A 30 -7.61 -9.70 -5.03
CA MET A 30 -8.57 -10.80 -4.82
C MET A 30 -7.91 -12.17 -4.57
N ARG A 31 -6.63 -12.33 -4.92
CA ARG A 31 -5.85 -13.56 -4.70
C ARG A 31 -4.93 -13.48 -3.48
N GLY A 32 -4.93 -12.37 -2.73
CA GLY A 32 -4.01 -12.17 -1.61
C GLY A 32 -2.53 -12.15 -2.02
N VAL A 33 -2.22 -11.70 -3.24
CA VAL A 33 -0.85 -11.63 -3.77
C VAL A 33 -0.30 -10.23 -3.53
N THR A 34 0.81 -10.13 -2.79
CA THR A 34 1.51 -8.88 -2.49
C THR A 34 2.23 -8.32 -3.71
N ALA A 35 2.57 -7.03 -3.70
CA ALA A 35 3.27 -6.34 -4.77
C ALA A 35 4.63 -7.00 -5.03
N ARG A 36 5.36 -7.32 -3.96
CA ARG A 36 6.65 -8.04 -4.02
C ARG A 36 6.53 -9.40 -4.71
N ASN A 37 5.48 -10.16 -4.41
CA ASN A 37 5.27 -11.50 -4.98
C ASN A 37 4.69 -11.44 -6.40
N SER A 38 3.97 -10.36 -6.73
CA SER A 38 3.30 -10.21 -8.01
C SER A 38 4.26 -10.04 -9.19
N ARG A 39 5.50 -9.58 -8.94
CA ARG A 39 6.49 -9.16 -9.96
C ARG A 39 5.94 -8.19 -11.00
N ALA A 40 4.75 -7.64 -10.78
CA ALA A 40 4.15 -6.60 -11.59
C ALA A 40 4.75 -5.29 -11.08
N GLY A 41 5.54 -4.63 -11.92
CA GLY A 41 6.11 -3.33 -11.59
C GLY A 41 5.03 -2.31 -11.22
N HIS A 42 5.42 -1.32 -10.44
CA HIS A 42 4.58 -0.18 -10.09
C HIS A 42 4.08 0.51 -11.38
N ILE A 43 2.76 0.62 -11.55
CA ILE A 43 2.14 1.14 -12.79
C ILE A 43 2.27 2.67 -12.91
N SER A 44 2.47 3.40 -11.81
CA SER A 44 2.71 4.84 -11.85
C SER A 44 4.21 5.15 -11.73
N SER A 45 4.80 5.71 -12.78
CA SER A 45 6.22 6.08 -12.78
C SER A 45 6.51 7.39 -12.05
N ASP A 46 5.48 8.18 -11.71
CA ASP A 46 5.66 9.55 -11.22
C ASP A 46 4.94 9.74 -9.87
N PRO A 47 5.66 9.69 -8.73
CA PRO A 47 5.09 10.07 -7.45
C PRO A 47 4.86 11.58 -7.39
N LEU A 48 3.93 12.01 -6.53
CA LEU A 48 3.78 13.44 -6.23
C LEU A 48 5.12 14.01 -5.73
N PRO A 49 5.44 15.28 -6.03
CA PRO A 49 6.74 15.89 -5.73
C PRO A 49 6.87 16.19 -4.22
N PHE A 50 7.04 15.14 -3.41
CA PHE A 50 7.25 15.25 -1.97
C PHE A 50 8.68 15.68 -1.60
N ASN A 51 9.60 15.74 -2.58
CA ASN A 51 11.02 16.06 -2.38
C ASN A 51 11.41 17.50 -2.77
N GLU A 52 10.46 18.36 -3.15
CA GLU A 52 10.73 19.73 -3.62
C GLU A 52 10.52 20.82 -2.55
N LEU A 53 10.67 20.50 -1.27
CA LEU A 53 10.62 21.49 -0.17
C LEU A 53 11.97 22.17 0.08
#